data_AF-A0A2E6IS41-F1
#
_entry.id   AF-A0A2E6IS41-F1
#
_cell.length_a   1.000
_cell.length_b   1.000
_cell.length_c   1.000
_cell.angle_alpha   90.00
_cell.angle_beta   90.00
_cell.angle_gamma   90.00
#
_symmetry.space_group_name_H-M   'P 1'
#
loop_
_entity.id
_entity.type
_entity.pdbx_description
1 polymer ?
#
loop_
_entity_poly.entity_id
_entity_poly.type
_entity_poly.pdbx_seq_one_letter_code
_entity_poly.pdbx_strand_id
1 'polypeptide(L)' 'MALDAALLHAHAAGDRAALIGLRTEAAGRVPDPDAAAFFLTQAYVFALETGASQARALHARLMAAGRES' A
#
# COMPACT_ATOMS: atom_id res chain seq x y z
N MET A 1 -10.80 -6.04 12.09
CA MET A 1 -10.25 -7.40 12.20
C MET A 1 -10.07 -8.12 10.86
N ALA A 2 -10.94 -7.94 9.86
CA ALA A 2 -10.79 -8.67 8.58
C ALA A 2 -9.57 -8.26 7.73
N LEU A 3 -9.22 -6.96 7.68
CA LEU A 3 -8.11 -6.46 6.85
C LEU A 3 -6.73 -6.92 7.34
N ASP A 4 -6.52 -6.94 8.65
CA ASP A 4 -5.26 -7.37 9.26
C ASP A 4 -4.99 -8.86 9.00
N ALA A 5 -6.01 -9.71 9.19
CA ALA A 5 -5.94 -11.12 8.83
C ALA A 5 -5.69 -11.34 7.34
N ALA A 6 -6.31 -10.54 6.46
CA ALA A 6 -6.08 -10.61 5.02
C ALA A 6 -4.64 -10.20 4.63
N LEU A 7 -4.08 -9.17 5.28
CA LEU A 7 -2.69 -8.76 5.09
C LEU A 7 -1.72 -9.88 5.52
N LEU A 8 -1.95 -10.49 6.67
CA LEU A 8 -1.13 -11.60 7.16
C LEU A 8 -1.20 -12.82 6.22
N HIS A 9 -2.41 -13.16 5.75
CA HIS A 9 -2.60 -14.27 4.82
C HIS A 9 -1.91 -14.03 3.47
N ALA A 10 -2.11 -12.86 2.87
CA ALA A 10 -1.44 -12.49 1.62
C ALA A 10 0.09 -12.44 1.78
N HIS A 11 0.59 -12.02 2.94
CA HIS A 11 2.01 -12.06 3.24
C HIS A 11 2.55 -13.49 3.34
N ALA A 12 1.85 -14.37 4.06
CA ALA A 12 2.22 -15.79 4.17
C ALA A 12 2.18 -16.51 2.82
N ALA A 13 1.25 -16.14 1.93
CA ALA A 13 1.13 -16.68 0.58
C ALA A 13 2.11 -16.05 -0.43
N GLY A 14 2.84 -14.98 -0.06
CA GLY A 14 3.66 -14.22 -0.99
C GLY A 14 2.87 -13.48 -2.08
N ASP A 15 1.57 -13.25 -1.86
CA ASP A 15 0.67 -12.64 -2.83
C ASP A 15 0.86 -11.12 -2.86
N ARG A 16 1.86 -10.69 -3.65
CA ARG A 16 2.21 -9.29 -3.82
C ARG A 16 1.06 -8.45 -4.39
N ALA A 17 0.25 -9.02 -5.28
CA ALA A 17 -0.88 -8.31 -5.88
C ALA A 17 -1.96 -8.00 -4.82
N ALA A 18 -2.32 -8.99 -4.00
CA ALA A 18 -3.23 -8.78 -2.88
C ALA A 18 -2.65 -7.78 -1.87
N LEU A 19 -1.36 -7.88 -1.57
CA LEU A 19 -0.67 -6.97 -0.64
C LEU A 19 -0.70 -5.50 -1.09
N ILE A 20 -0.58 -5.22 -2.39
CA ILE A 20 -0.69 -3.85 -2.94
C ILE A 20 -2.10 -3.30 -2.67
N GLY A 21 -3.14 -4.07 -3.00
CA GLY A 21 -4.54 -3.67 -2.81
C GLY A 21 -4.90 -3.45 -1.34
N LEU A 22 -4.59 -4.44 -0.48
CA LEU A 22 -4.93 -4.41 0.94
C LEU A 22 -4.22 -3.27 1.68
N ARG A 23 -2.96 -2.97 1.36
CA ARG A 23 -2.26 -1.82 1.95
C ARG A 23 -2.81 -0.49 1.46
N THR A 24 -3.19 -0.40 0.19
CA THR A 24 -3.86 0.80 -0.36
C THR A 24 -5.18 1.08 0.36
N GLU A 25 -5.93 0.02 0.69
CA GLU A 25 -7.15 0.11 1.50
C GLU A 25 -6.85 0.52 2.94
N ALA A 26 -5.84 -0.09 3.58
CA ALA A 26 -5.40 0.26 4.94
C ALA A 26 -5.07 1.75 5.06
N ALA A 27 -4.34 2.30 4.08
CA ALA A 27 -3.99 3.72 4.04
C ALA A 27 -5.22 4.64 4.02
N GLY A 28 -6.34 4.21 3.45
CA GLY A 28 -7.59 5.00 3.44
C GLY A 28 -8.41 4.89 4.72
N ARG A 29 -8.07 3.95 5.62
CA ARG A 29 -8.80 3.70 6.88
C ARG A 29 -8.10 4.28 8.10
N VAL A 30 -6.81 4.57 8.01
CA VAL A 30 -6.05 5.17 9.10
C VAL A 30 -6.19 6.70 9.06
N PRO A 31 -6.60 7.34 10.16
CA PRO A 31 -6.71 8.80 10.22
C PRO A 31 -5.34 9.48 10.34
N ASP A 32 -4.32 8.74 10.79
CA ASP A 32 -2.96 9.24 10.92
C ASP A 32 -2.27 9.30 9.53
N PRO A 33 -1.83 10.48 9.08
CA PRO A 33 -1.26 10.65 7.75
C PRO A 33 0.13 10.00 7.60
N ASP A 34 0.88 9.82 8.69
CA ASP A 34 2.18 9.14 8.67
C ASP A 34 1.97 7.62 8.49
N ALA A 35 1.03 7.04 9.25
CA ALA A 35 0.60 5.66 9.09
C ALA A 35 0.01 5.40 7.68
N ALA A 36 -0.78 6.33 7.15
CA ALA A 36 -1.29 6.24 5.78
C ALA A 36 -0.15 6.20 4.76
N ALA A 37 0.84 7.10 4.90
CA ALA A 37 2.02 7.14 4.04
C ALA A 37 2.84 5.85 4.15
N PHE A 38 3.00 5.29 5.35
CA PHE A 38 3.70 4.02 5.57
C PHE A 38 3.07 2.86 4.79
N PHE A 39 1.74 2.76 4.77
CA PHE A 39 1.03 1.75 3.97
C PHE A 39 1.16 2.01 2.46
N LEU A 40 1.05 3.26 2.02
CA LEU A 40 1.18 3.63 0.61
C LEU A 40 2.59 3.38 0.07
N THR A 41 3.64 3.66 0.84
CA THR A 41 5.03 3.40 0.45
C THR A 41 5.26 1.91 0.24
N GLN A 42 4.78 1.06 1.15
CA GLN A 42 4.89 -0.39 0.98
C GLN A 42 4.12 -0.87 -0.25
N ALA A 43 2.88 -0.40 -0.45
CA ALA A 43 2.11 -0.73 -1.65
C ALA A 43 2.83 -0.30 -2.94
N TYR A 44 3.47 0.87 -2.92
CA TYR A 44 4.22 1.40 -4.05
C TYR A 44 5.46 0.58 -4.36
N VAL A 45 6.26 0.21 -3.36
CA VAL A 45 7.43 -0.66 -3.52
C VAL A 45 7.04 -2.00 -4.14
N PHE A 46 6.00 -2.66 -3.62
CA PHE A 46 5.54 -3.92 -4.21
C PHE A 46 5.05 -3.74 -5.65
N ALA A 47 4.36 -2.63 -5.94
CA ALA A 47 3.91 -2.35 -7.30
C ALA A 47 5.08 -2.13 -8.27
N LEU A 48 6.18 -1.51 -7.84
CA LEU A 48 7.40 -1.38 -8.63
C LEU A 48 8.05 -2.74 -8.87
N GLU A 49 8.20 -3.55 -7.82
CA GLU A 49 8.83 -4.88 -7.91
C GLU A 49 8.07 -5.84 -8.84
N THR A 50 6.75 -5.70 -8.94
CA THR A 50 5.92 -6.54 -9.82
C THR A 50 5.61 -5.90 -11.17
N GLY A 51 6.05 -4.67 -11.43
CA GLY A 51 5.67 -3.91 -12.62
C GLY A 51 4.16 -3.62 -12.71
N ALA A 52 3.47 -3.53 -11.57
CA ALA A 52 2.03 -3.28 -11.52
C ALA A 52 1.69 -1.85 -11.96
N SER A 53 0.63 -1.71 -12.75
CA SER A 53 0.12 -0.41 -13.22
C SER A 53 -0.29 0.54 -12.09
N GLN A 54 -0.58 0.00 -10.90
CA GLN A 54 -0.91 0.75 -9.70
C GLN A 54 0.24 1.63 -9.19
N ALA A 55 1.49 1.33 -9.57
CA ALA A 55 2.67 2.10 -9.14
C ALA A 55 2.51 3.61 -9.41
N ARG A 56 2.03 3.98 -10.60
CA ARG A 56 1.84 5.39 -10.99
C ARG A 56 0.79 6.08 -10.13
N ALA A 57 -0.32 5.41 -9.83
CA ALA A 57 -1.39 5.96 -9.00
C ALA A 57 -0.96 6.10 -7.55
N LEU A 58 -0.18 5.15 -7.04
CA LEU A 58 0.36 5.17 -5.67
C LEU A 58 1.38 6.29 -5.49
N HIS A 59 2.28 6.46 -6.46
CA HIS A 59 3.24 7.58 -6.50
C HIS A 59 2.53 8.94 -6.49
N ALA A 60 1.48 9.12 -7.31
CA ALA A 60 0.72 10.38 -7.30
C ALA A 60 0.06 10.68 -5.94
N ARG A 61 -0.36 9.64 -5.19
CA ARG A 61 -0.93 9.79 -3.85
C ARG A 61 0.13 10.13 -2.80
N LEU A 62 1.33 9.58 -2.91
CA LEU A 62 2.47 9.92 -2.05
C LEU A 62 2.89 11.40 -2.26
N MET A 63 2.91 11.84 -3.52
CA MET A 63 3.22 13.22 -3.93
C MET A 63 2.22 14.18 -3.30
N ALA A 64 0.92 13.88 -3.44
CA ALA A 64 -0.16 14.71 -2.90
C ALA A 64 -0.16 14.77 -1.36
N ALA A 65 0.38 13.75 -0.69
CA ALA A 65 0.53 13.73 0.77
C ALA A 65 1.74 14.54 1.28
N GLY A 66 2.56 15.11 0.38
CA GLY A 66 3.77 15.88 0.74
C GLY A 66 4.89 15.01 1.32
N ARG A 67 4.94 13.72 0.95
CA ARG A 67 5.87 12.71 1.50
C ARG A 67 6.94 12.24 0.52
N GLU A 68 7.24 13.07 -0.47
CA GLU A 68 8.41 12.92 -1.32
C GLU A 68 9.02 14.31 -1.56
N SER A 69 10.28 14.44 -1.18
CA SER A 69 11.11 15.65 -1.29
C SER A 69 12.04 15.54 -2.47
#